data_AF-A0A7C3HA59-F1
#
_entry.id   AF-A0A7C3HA59-F1
#
_cell.length_a   1.000
_cell.length_b   1.000
_cell.length_c   1.000
_cell.angle_alpha   90.00
_cell.angle_beta   90.00
_cell.angle_gamma   90.00
#
_symmetry.space_group_name_H-M   'P 1'
#
loop_
_entity.id
_entity.type
_entity.pdbx_description
1 polymer ?
#
loop_
_entity_poly.entity_id
_entity_poly.type
_entity_poly.pdbx_seq_one_letter_code
_entity_poly.pdbx_strand_id
1 'polypeptide(L)' 'MKVVDYEILVQDLIPPIGGVLKYYAGIQFLVVETPEGNKRINPNLGETYGKTSEEARDKMQEKFDNWIKQNT' A
#
# COMPACT_ATOMS: atom_id res chain seq x y z
N MET A 1 5.83 16.41 -0.20
CA MET A 1 6.76 15.30 -0.51
C MET A 1 6.59 14.91 -1.98
N LYS A 2 7.65 14.52 -2.70
CA LYS A 2 7.53 14.05 -4.09
C LYS A 2 7.81 12.55 -4.18
N VAL A 3 6.78 11.78 -4.51
CA VAL A 3 6.88 10.34 -4.76
C VAL A 3 7.51 10.11 -6.13
N VAL A 4 8.51 9.25 -6.17
CA VAL A 4 9.22 8.86 -7.40
C VAL A 4 8.68 7.54 -7.93
N ASP A 5 8.53 6.55 -7.04
CA ASP A 5 8.06 5.21 -7.40
C ASP A 5 7.50 4.50 -6.17
N TYR A 6 6.59 3.55 -6.39
CA TYR A 6 6.02 2.71 -5.34
C TYR A 6 5.39 1.44 -5.93
N GLU A 7 5.25 0.42 -5.10
CA GLU A 7 4.57 -0.82 -5.47
C GLU A 7 3.55 -1.20 -4.40
N ILE A 8 2.31 -1.45 -4.84
CA ILE A 8 1.27 -2.11 -4.05
C ILE A 8 1.31 -3.60 -4.39
N LEU A 9 1.75 -4.40 -3.42
CA LEU A 9 1.71 -5.85 -3.50
C LEU A 9 0.38 -6.36 -2.97
N VAL A 10 -0.27 -7.23 -3.74
CA VAL A 10 -1.50 -7.92 -3.36
C VAL A 10 -1.21 -9.40 -3.25
N GLN A 11 -1.70 -10.03 -2.19
CA GLN A 11 -1.52 -11.46 -1.96
C GLN A 11 -2.80 -12.11 -1.44
N ASP A 12 -2.91 -13.40 -1.74
CA ASP A 12 -3.98 -14.25 -1.22
C ASP A 12 -3.78 -14.49 0.27
N LEU A 13 -4.86 -14.34 1.03
CA LEU A 13 -4.93 -14.78 2.41
C LEU A 13 -5.09 -16.30 2.42
N ILE A 14 -4.11 -17.01 2.97
CA ILE A 14 -4.28 -18.41 3.37
C ILE A 14 -5.45 -18.43 4.37
N PRO A 15 -6.48 -19.27 4.16
CA PRO A 15 -7.85 -18.95 4.55
C PRO A 15 -7.98 -18.67 6.05
N PRO A 16 -8.36 -17.44 6.45
CA PRO A 16 -8.75 -17.18 7.81
C PRO A 16 -10.15 -17.74 8.04
N ILE A 17 -10.35 -18.33 9.22
CA ILE A 17 -11.64 -18.87 9.67
C ILE A 17 -12.72 -17.79 9.45
N GLY A 18 -13.68 -18.05 8.54
CA GLY A 18 -14.79 -17.14 8.23
C GLY A 18 -14.93 -16.71 6.76
N GLY A 19 -13.93 -16.93 5.90
CA GLY A 19 -14.10 -17.04 4.43
C GLY A 19 -14.54 -15.81 3.61
N VAL A 20 -14.72 -14.63 4.21
CA VAL A 20 -15.20 -13.44 3.48
C VAL A 20 -14.07 -12.63 2.85
N LEU A 21 -12.95 -12.45 3.54
CA LEU A 21 -11.78 -11.71 3.03
C LEU A 21 -10.77 -12.70 2.45
N LYS A 22 -10.34 -12.45 1.22
CA LYS A 22 -9.48 -13.37 0.45
C LYS A 22 -8.15 -12.77 0.07
N TYR A 23 -8.03 -11.45 0.04
CA TYR A 23 -6.83 -10.77 -0.40
C TYR A 23 -6.44 -9.72 0.63
N TYR A 24 -5.13 -9.53 0.78
CA TYR A 24 -4.58 -8.35 1.43
C TYR A 24 -3.66 -7.61 0.47
N ALA A 25 -3.55 -6.29 0.66
CA ALA A 25 -2.65 -5.44 -0.10
C ALA A 25 -1.81 -4.57 0.85
N GLY A 26 -0.55 -4.36 0.49
CA GLY A 26 0.45 -3.59 1.24
C GLY A 26 1.41 -2.82 0.34
N ILE A 27 1.96 -1.71 0.83
CA ILE A 27 3.06 -1.02 0.14
C ILE A 27 4.35 -1.83 0.31
N GLN A 28 4.85 -2.43 -0.77
CA GLN A 28 6.09 -3.21 -0.78
C GLN A 28 7.31 -2.30 -0.75
N PHE A 29 7.27 -1.20 -1.49
CA PHE A 29 8.27 -0.16 -1.43
C PHE A 29 7.69 1.21 -1.78
N LEU A 30 8.37 2.25 -1.31
CA LEU A 30 8.11 3.64 -1.65
C LEU A 30 9.45 4.37 -1.77
N VAL A 31 9.62 5.10 -2.87
CA VAL A 31 10.79 5.93 -3.14
C VAL A 31 10.35 7.39 -3.24
N VAL A 32 11.04 8.28 -2.53
CA VAL A 32 10.79 9.72 -2.53
C VAL A 32 12.04 10.49 -2.91
N GLU A 33 11.85 11.67 -3.50
CA GLU A 33 12.94 12.61 -3.82
C GLU A 33 13.35 13.39 -2.55
N THR A 34 14.65 13.43 -2.26
CA THR A 34 15.23 14.23 -1.16
C THR A 34 16.40 15.09 -1.68
N PRO A 35 16.86 16.12 -0.95
CA PRO A 35 18.02 16.91 -1.36
C PRO A 35 19.31 16.09 -1.58
N GLU A 36 19.42 14.94 -0.92
CA GLU A 36 20.55 14.02 -1.03
C GLU A 36 20.35 12.95 -2.12
N GLY A 37 19.26 13.03 -2.89
CA GLY A 37 18.85 12.06 -3.91
C GLY A 37 17.61 11.25 -3.52
N ASN A 38 17.32 10.22 -4.33
CA ASN A 38 16.16 9.36 -4.11
C ASN A 38 16.39 8.43 -2.91
N LYS A 39 15.45 8.43 -1.96
CA LYS A 39 15.49 7.55 -0.78
C LYS A 39 14.28 6.64 -0.73
N ARG A 40 14.52 5.37 -0.42
CA ARG A 40 13.46 4.42 -0.07
C ARG A 40 13.02 4.68 1.37
N ILE A 41 11.72 4.77 1.58
CA ILE A 41 11.10 4.95 2.89
C ILE A 41 10.04 3.88 3.14
N ASN A 42 9.70 3.65 4.40
CA ASN A 42 8.56 2.82 4.78
C ASN A 42 7.46 3.74 5.35
N PRO A 43 6.30 3.87 4.67
CA PRO A 43 5.24 4.77 5.13
C PRO A 43 4.44 4.20 6.32
N ASN A 44 4.74 2.97 6.80
CA ASN A 44 4.04 2.31 7.90
C ASN A 44 2.51 2.28 7.76
N LEU A 45 2.01 2.08 6.54
CA LEU A 45 0.57 2.10 6.25
C LEU A 45 -0.16 0.82 6.69
N GLY A 46 0.57 -0.25 7.03
CA GLY A 46 -0.05 -1.56 7.27
C GLY A 46 -0.76 -2.09 6.04
N GLU A 47 -1.66 -3.04 6.26
CA GLU A 47 -2.37 -3.76 5.20
C GLU A 47 -3.79 -3.22 4.99
N THR A 48 -4.38 -3.58 3.85
CA THR A 48 -5.82 -3.47 3.58
C THR A 48 -6.34 -4.79 3.06
N TYR A 49 -7.64 -5.06 3.24
CA TYR A 49 -8.23 -6.35 2.91
C TYR A 49 -9.40 -6.21 1.93
N GLY A 50 -9.56 -7.20 1.06
CA GLY A 50 -10.60 -7.27 0.05
C GLY A 50 -11.13 -8.69 -0.16
N LYS A 51 -12.34 -8.77 -0.71
CA LYS A 51 -12.93 -10.01 -1.22
C LYS A 51 -12.34 -10.38 -2.59
N THR A 52 -11.89 -9.38 -3.34
CA THR A 52 -11.13 -9.51 -4.60
C THR A 52 -9.76 -8.84 -4.50
N SER A 53 -8.88 -9.17 -5.44
CA SER A 53 -7.54 -8.58 -5.53
C SER A 53 -7.60 -7.08 -5.82
N GLU A 54 -8.54 -6.66 -6.67
CA GLU A 54 -8.81 -5.28 -7.02
C GLU A 54 -9.31 -4.49 -5.82
N GLU A 55 -10.26 -5.04 -5.04
CA GLU A 55 -10.79 -4.36 -3.86
C GLU A 55 -9.69 -4.09 -2.81
N ALA A 56 -8.79 -5.06 -2.59
CA ALA A 56 -7.66 -4.86 -1.69
C ALA A 56 -6.70 -3.79 -2.23
N ARG A 57 -6.38 -3.84 -3.53
CA ARG A 57 -5.51 -2.84 -4.18
C ARG A 57 -6.10 -1.44 -4.10
N ASP A 58 -7.36 -1.26 -4.45
CA ASP A 58 -8.03 0.04 -4.49
C ASP A 58 -8.08 0.68 -3.10
N LYS A 59 -8.37 -0.12 -2.06
CA LYS A 59 -8.29 0.36 -0.67
C LYS A 59 -6.87 0.77 -0.26
N MET A 60 -5.85 0.03 -0.69
CA MET A 60 -4.46 0.41 -0.42
C MET A 60 -4.07 1.68 -1.17
N GLN A 61 -4.52 1.83 -2.42
CA GLN A 61 -4.30 3.05 -3.21
C GLN A 61 -4.94 4.26 -2.52
N GLU A 62 -6.21 4.17 -2.12
CA GLU A 62 -6.89 5.25 -1.40
C GLU A 62 -6.17 5.62 -0.10
N LYS A 63 -5.74 4.61 0.67
CA LYS A 63 -4.98 4.81 1.91
C LYS A 63 -3.65 5.50 1.66
N PHE A 64 -2.95 5.10 0.60
CA PHE A 64 -1.68 5.70 0.19
C PHE A 64 -1.85 7.15 -0.29
N ASP A 65 -2.85 7.42 -1.11
CA ASP A 65 -3.17 8.77 -1.60
C ASP A 65 -3.51 9.72 -0.44
N ASN A 66 -4.28 9.25 0.54
CA ASN A 66 -4.59 10.01 1.75
C ASN A 66 -3.34 10.29 2.59
N TRP A 67 -2.43 9.33 2.69
CA TRP A 67 -1.15 9.54 3.38
C TRP A 67 -0.26 10.55 2.65
N ILE A 68 -0.17 10.50 1.31
CA ILE A 68 0.59 11.49 0.53
C ILE A 68 0.05 12.90 0.79
N LYS A 69 -1.29 13.06 0.78
CA LYS A 69 -1.95 14.34 1.05
C LYS A 69 -1.66 14.90 2.44
N GLN A 70 -1.42 14.03 3.44
CA GLN A 70 -1.06 14.45 4.80
C GLN A 70 0.43 14.78 4.97
N ASN A 71 1.28 14.33 4.04
CA ASN A 71 2.74 14.48 4.09
C ASN A 71 3.29 15.38 2.96
N THR A 72 2.40 16.14 2.32
CA THR A 72 2.72 17.12 1.26
C THR A 72 2.15 18.46 1.64
#